data_AF-A0A166D5Y7-F1
#
_entry.id   AF-A0A166D5Y7-F1
#
_cell.length_a   1.000
_cell.length_b   1.000
_cell.length_c   1.000
_cell.angle_alpha   90.00
_cell.angle_beta   90.00
_cell.angle_gamma   90.00
#
_symmetry.space_group_name_H-M   'P 1'
#
loop_
_entity.id
_entity.type
_entity.pdbx_description
1 polymer ?
#
loop_
_entity_poly.entity_id
_entity_poly.type
_entity_poly.pdbx_seq_one_letter_code
_entity_poly.pdbx_strand_id
1 'polypeptide(L)'
;MSFSITPSPTALKTVTPNLMPFRVAYNGPAPMSTYFHPKEVESTEGSTGESSTDSKYFGKLKRRFIARFRGRTVQGQDIPLPEGYAGVVLQHTSAPPKQRKNVVGGKSSRGKRTRGAPVEEEMEEMEEEVDDEDVRYLKAAAQFSTLRVWNADYPLNEDEDVYVRGMREWIVAAAEVCGRR
;
A
#
# COMPACT_ATOMS: atom_id res chain seq x y z
N MET A 1 -12.42 -19.05 5.02
CA MET A 1 -11.53 -17.97 4.50
C MET A 1 -11.72 -16.65 5.24
N SER A 2 -10.87 -16.42 6.23
CA SER A 2 -10.68 -15.12 6.89
C SER A 2 -9.33 -14.51 6.47
N PHE A 3 -9.21 -13.19 6.58
CA PHE A 3 -7.96 -12.48 6.29
C PHE A 3 -7.44 -11.81 7.55
N SER A 4 -6.14 -11.92 7.80
CA SER A 4 -5.47 -11.24 8.92
C SER A 4 -4.37 -10.33 8.40
N ILE A 5 -4.45 -9.03 8.73
CA ILE A 5 -3.42 -8.06 8.37
C ILE A 5 -2.42 -8.00 9.51
N THR A 6 -1.17 -8.39 9.24
CA THR A 6 -0.10 -8.27 10.22
C THR A 6 0.43 -6.83 10.21
N PRO A 7 0.40 -6.10 11.35
CA PRO A 7 0.97 -4.77 11.41
C PRO A 7 2.48 -4.84 11.17
N SER A 8 3.00 -3.91 10.37
CA SER A 8 4.45 -3.81 10.17
C SER A 8 5.08 -3.20 11.43
N PRO A 9 6.06 -3.87 12.07
CA PRO A 9 6.77 -3.33 13.22
C PRO A 9 7.72 -2.16 12.86
N THR A 10 7.89 -1.90 11.57
CA THR A 10 8.78 -0.85 11.03
C THR A 10 7.99 0.07 10.11
N ALA A 11 8.40 1.34 10.05
CA ALA A 11 7.83 2.33 9.13
C ALA A 11 7.77 1.79 7.69
N LEU A 12 6.61 1.91 7.06
CA LEU A 12 6.38 1.43 5.70
C LEU A 12 7.06 2.35 4.69
N LYS A 13 7.55 1.75 3.60
CA LYS A 13 8.12 2.52 2.49
C LYS A 13 7.02 3.35 1.82
N THR A 14 7.27 4.65 1.63
CA THR A 14 6.40 5.50 0.82
C THR A 14 6.62 5.25 -0.66
N VAL A 15 5.53 5.05 -1.41
CA VAL A 15 5.54 4.84 -2.86
C VAL A 15 4.47 5.69 -3.54
N THR A 16 4.53 5.78 -4.87
CA THR A 16 3.50 6.42 -5.69
C THR A 16 3.03 5.42 -6.74
N PRO A 17 1.89 4.75 -6.52
CA PRO A 17 1.36 3.79 -7.48
C PRO A 17 0.92 4.48 -8.78
N ASN A 18 1.09 3.79 -9.91
CA ASN A 18 0.71 4.27 -11.23
C ASN A 18 -0.53 3.52 -11.70
N LEU A 19 -1.63 4.23 -11.94
CA LEU A 19 -2.84 3.70 -12.55
C LEU A 19 -2.79 3.96 -14.05
N MET A 20 -2.54 2.91 -14.83
CA MET A 20 -2.41 3.00 -16.29
C MET A 20 -3.78 2.84 -16.99
N PRO A 21 -4.00 3.48 -18.15
CA PRO A 21 -5.27 3.41 -18.90
C PRO A 21 -5.41 2.12 -19.71
N PHE A 22 -4.69 1.07 -19.34
CA PHE A 22 -4.65 -0.20 -20.04
C PHE A 22 -4.32 -1.34 -19.07
N ARG A 23 -4.61 -2.57 -19.50
CA ARG A 23 -4.29 -3.77 -18.74
C ARG A 23 -3.00 -4.40 -19.24
N VAL A 24 -2.18 -4.85 -18.29
CA VAL A 24 -0.98 -5.66 -18.55
C VAL A 24 -1.27 -7.06 -18.02
N ALA A 25 -1.21 -8.09 -18.89
CA ALA A 25 -1.49 -9.47 -18.49
C ALA A 25 -0.41 -10.08 -17.59
N TYR A 26 0.80 -9.53 -17.65
CA TYR A 26 1.94 -9.99 -16.87
C TYR A 26 1.89 -9.44 -15.44
N ASN A 27 1.91 -10.34 -14.46
CA ASN A 27 1.98 -10.03 -13.04
C ASN A 27 3.33 -10.47 -12.48
N GLY A 28 4.25 -9.52 -12.28
CA GLY A 28 5.59 -9.80 -11.76
C GLY A 28 6.47 -8.57 -11.75
N PRO A 29 7.76 -8.74 -11.36
CA PRO A 29 8.73 -7.65 -11.39
C PRO A 29 8.87 -7.10 -12.81
N ALA A 30 8.78 -5.78 -12.95
CA ALA A 30 8.98 -5.07 -14.20
C ALA A 30 9.99 -3.93 -13.99
N PRO A 31 10.99 -3.76 -14.87
CA PRO A 31 12.00 -2.70 -14.76
C PRO A 31 11.42 -1.33 -15.18
N MET A 32 10.51 -0.78 -14.37
CA MET A 32 9.83 0.49 -14.61
C MET A 32 10.82 1.66 -14.73
N SER A 33 11.83 1.73 -13.87
CA SER A 33 12.83 2.82 -13.90
C SER A 33 13.69 2.83 -15.16
N THR A 34 13.83 1.69 -15.85
CA THR A 34 14.66 1.53 -17.04
C THR A 34 13.93 1.92 -18.33
N TYR A 35 12.62 1.65 -18.42
CA TYR A 35 11.86 1.84 -19.68
C TYR A 35 10.76 2.89 -19.60
N PHE A 36 10.30 3.24 -18.40
CA PHE A 36 9.23 4.20 -18.21
C PHE A 36 9.78 5.45 -17.54
N HIS A 37 9.89 6.52 -18.33
CA HIS A 37 10.46 7.80 -17.88
C HIS A 37 9.41 8.91 -17.91
N PRO A 38 8.62 9.08 -16.84
CA PRO A 38 7.78 10.25 -16.64
C PRO A 38 8.61 11.52 -16.67
N LYS A 39 8.33 12.41 -17.62
CA LYS A 39 8.84 13.79 -17.60
C LYS A 39 7.78 14.68 -17.00
N GLU A 40 8.15 15.43 -15.96
CA GLU A 40 7.27 16.45 -15.41
C GLU A 40 7.10 17.57 -16.43
N VAL A 41 5.85 18.02 -16.60
CA VAL A 41 5.50 19.11 -17.50
C VAL A 41 4.90 20.20 -16.67
N GLU A 42 5.51 21.38 -16.75
CA GLU A 42 4.97 22.57 -16.11
C GLU A 42 3.62 22.92 -16.74
N SER A 43 2.66 23.20 -15.88
CA SER A 43 1.34 23.64 -16.27
C SER A 43 1.40 25.03 -16.90
N THR A 44 1.67 25.12 -18.21
CA THR A 44 1.54 26.38 -18.97
C THR A 44 0.05 26.66 -19.27
N GLU A 45 -0.78 26.68 -18.24
CA GLU A 45 -2.15 27.19 -18.32
C GLU A 45 -2.21 28.41 -17.40
N GLY A 46 -2.32 29.56 -18.06
CA GLY A 46 -2.29 30.86 -17.42
C GLY A 46 -3.37 31.02 -16.35
N SER A 47 -3.06 31.92 -15.44
CA SER A 47 -3.97 32.66 -14.58
C SER A 47 -5.08 33.35 -15.40
N THR A 48 -6.01 32.60 -15.98
CA THR A 48 -7.25 33.14 -16.56
C THR A 48 -8.42 32.35 -16.02
N GLY A 49 -8.69 32.63 -14.74
CA GLY A 49 -10.03 32.86 -14.21
C GLY A 49 -11.15 31.97 -14.72
N GLU A 50 -11.18 30.71 -14.29
CA GLU A 50 -12.42 30.10 -13.82
C GLU A 50 -12.08 29.38 -12.51
N SER A 51 -12.50 29.99 -11.40
CA SER A 51 -12.45 29.38 -10.07
C SER A 51 -13.40 28.19 -10.03
N SER A 52 -12.99 27.05 -10.58
CA SER A 52 -13.64 25.78 -10.31
C SER A 52 -13.52 25.51 -8.81
N THR A 53 -14.64 25.16 -8.17
CA THR A 53 -14.80 24.91 -6.73
C THR A 53 -13.88 23.80 -6.16
N ASP A 54 -13.07 23.18 -7.02
CA ASP A 54 -12.22 22.02 -6.77
C ASP A 54 -10.85 22.33 -6.13
N SER A 55 -10.48 23.62 -5.97
CA SER A 55 -9.27 24.01 -5.21
C SER A 55 -9.33 23.66 -3.71
N LYS A 56 -10.50 23.19 -3.24
CA LYS A 56 -10.74 22.79 -1.85
C LYS A 56 -10.15 21.41 -1.50
N TYR A 57 -9.99 20.51 -2.48
CA TYR A 57 -9.58 19.12 -2.24
C TYR A 57 -8.17 18.80 -2.73
N PHE A 58 -7.69 19.52 -3.75
CA PHE A 58 -6.41 19.26 -4.40
C PHE A 58 -5.54 20.50 -4.25
N GLY A 59 -4.56 20.44 -3.35
CA GLY A 59 -3.66 21.56 -3.07
C GLY A 59 -3.03 22.17 -4.34
N LYS A 60 -2.57 23.42 -4.23
CA LYS A 60 -2.10 24.31 -5.31
C LYS A 60 -1.07 23.75 -6.32
N LEU A 61 -0.49 22.57 -6.14
CA LEU A 61 0.44 21.96 -7.09
C LEU A 61 -0.13 20.66 -7.68
N LYS A 62 -0.72 20.77 -8.87
CA LYS A 62 -1.06 19.62 -9.72
C LYS A 62 0.16 19.25 -10.57
N ARG A 63 0.94 18.26 -10.13
CA ARG A 63 2.09 17.76 -10.91
C ARG A 63 1.59 16.94 -12.09
N ARG A 64 1.92 17.38 -13.30
CA ARG A 64 1.57 16.72 -14.56
C ARG A 64 2.80 16.08 -15.17
N PHE A 65 2.60 14.95 -15.82
CA PHE A 65 3.66 14.13 -16.40
C PHE A 65 3.31 13.72 -17.81
N ILE A 66 4.32 13.58 -18.67
CA ILE A 66 4.19 12.92 -19.97
C ILE A 66 5.21 11.80 -20.04
N ALA A 67 4.78 10.64 -20.50
CA ALA A 67 5.63 9.50 -20.74
C ALA A 67 5.22 8.79 -22.05
N ARG A 68 6.00 7.79 -22.45
CA ARG A 68 5.66 6.90 -23.55
C ARG A 68 5.61 5.46 -23.05
N PHE A 69 4.57 4.74 -23.43
CA PHE A 69 4.43 3.33 -23.13
C PHE A 69 4.01 2.58 -24.40
N ARG A 70 4.80 1.56 -24.79
CA ARG A 70 4.57 0.77 -26.02
C ARG A 70 4.35 1.64 -27.28
N GLY A 71 5.11 2.73 -27.40
CA GLY A 71 5.03 3.66 -28.54
C GLY A 71 3.88 4.68 -28.49
N ARG A 72 2.99 4.61 -27.49
CA ARG A 72 1.90 5.59 -27.29
C ARG A 72 2.26 6.62 -26.23
N THR A 73 1.78 7.84 -26.41
CA THR A 73 1.93 8.90 -25.41
C THR A 73 0.92 8.68 -24.29
N VAL A 74 1.37 8.80 -23.05
CA VAL A 74 0.50 8.80 -21.88
C VAL A 74 0.74 10.07 -21.08
N GLN A 75 -0.35 10.71 -20.65
CA GLN A 75 -0.32 11.91 -19.83
C GLN A 75 -0.79 11.54 -18.42
N GLY A 76 0.04 11.83 -17.43
CA GLY A 76 -0.17 11.45 -16.04
C GLY A 76 -0.39 12.66 -15.15
N GLN A 77 -1.16 12.47 -14.09
CA GLN A 77 -1.35 13.48 -13.05
C GLN A 77 -1.31 12.85 -11.67
N ASP A 78 -0.66 13.52 -10.74
CA ASP A 78 -0.66 13.14 -9.33
C ASP A 78 -1.95 13.61 -8.65
N ILE A 79 -2.68 12.64 -8.10
CA ILE A 79 -3.95 12.81 -7.40
C ILE A 79 -3.71 12.44 -5.92
N PRO A 80 -3.63 13.41 -4.99
CA PRO A 80 -3.61 13.12 -3.56
C PRO A 80 -4.87 12.37 -3.13
N LEU A 81 -4.69 11.50 -2.13
CA LEU A 81 -5.81 10.88 -1.43
C LEU A 81 -6.52 11.94 -0.58
N PRO A 82 -7.83 11.79 -0.33
CA PRO A 82 -8.57 12.66 0.59
C PRO A 82 -7.95 12.71 1.99
N GLU A 83 -8.14 13.83 2.68
CA GLU A 83 -7.63 14.03 4.04
C GLU A 83 -8.15 12.94 4.99
N GLY A 84 -7.28 12.46 5.89
CA GLY A 84 -7.61 11.37 6.81
C GLY A 84 -7.48 9.97 6.22
N TYR A 85 -7.22 9.83 4.92
CA TYR A 85 -7.02 8.54 4.27
C TYR A 85 -5.54 8.28 3.94
N ALA A 86 -5.14 7.02 4.09
CA ALA A 86 -3.83 6.53 3.69
C ALA A 86 -3.99 5.26 2.85
N GLY A 87 -3.26 5.20 1.75
CA GLY A 87 -3.17 4.01 0.93
C GLY A 87 -2.13 3.06 1.48
N VAL A 88 -2.46 1.76 1.54
CA VAL A 88 -1.54 0.70 1.97
C VAL A 88 -1.47 -0.37 0.90
N VAL A 89 -0.26 -0.80 0.57
CA VAL A 89 -0.01 -1.93 -0.34
C VAL A 89 0.18 -3.19 0.51
N LEU A 90 -0.75 -4.13 0.36
CA LEU A 90 -0.72 -5.42 1.05
C LEU A 90 -0.14 -6.51 0.13
N GLN A 91 0.73 -7.35 0.68
CA GLN A 91 1.27 -8.53 0.01
C GLN A 91 0.80 -9.78 0.73
N HIS A 92 0.36 -10.77 -0.04
CA HIS A 92 -0.04 -12.07 0.50
C HIS A 92 1.17 -12.82 1.04
N THR A 93 1.06 -13.35 2.26
CA THR A 93 2.10 -14.18 2.88
C THR A 93 1.52 -15.53 3.25
N SER A 94 2.18 -16.61 2.83
CA SER A 94 1.75 -17.98 3.14
C SER A 94 2.18 -18.46 4.53
N ALA A 95 3.01 -17.69 5.24
CA ALA A 95 3.52 -18.08 6.55
C ALA A 95 2.87 -17.23 7.66
N PRO A 96 2.44 -17.85 8.78
CA PRO A 96 1.98 -17.11 9.93
C PRO A 96 3.11 -16.22 10.49
N PRO A 97 2.77 -15.07 11.10
CA PRO A 97 3.77 -14.17 11.66
C PRO A 97 4.54 -14.89 12.77
N LYS A 98 5.85 -15.09 12.57
CA LYS A 98 6.74 -15.63 13.61
C LYS A 98 6.80 -14.65 14.77
N GLN A 99 6.00 -14.88 15.81
CA GLN A 99 6.14 -14.16 17.06
C GLN A 99 7.53 -14.45 17.62
N ARG A 100 8.38 -13.42 17.70
CA ARG A 100 9.68 -13.55 18.36
C ARG A 100 9.38 -13.71 19.84
N LYS A 101 9.41 -14.95 20.36
CA LYS A 101 9.54 -15.19 21.79
C LYS A 101 10.84 -14.50 22.21
N ASN A 102 10.71 -13.38 22.94
CA ASN A 102 11.83 -12.78 23.65
C ASN A 102 12.27 -13.79 24.71
N VAL A 103 13.15 -14.72 24.34
CA VAL A 103 13.88 -15.52 25.31
C VAL A 103 14.80 -14.55 26.02
N VAL A 104 14.33 -14.05 27.18
CA VAL A 104 15.17 -13.42 28.18
C VAL A 104 16.11 -14.52 28.69
N GLY A 105 17.17 -14.75 27.93
CA GLY A 105 18.27 -15.62 28.30
C GLY A 105 19.04 -14.95 29.43
N GLY A 106 18.57 -15.16 30.66
CA GLY A 106 19.32 -14.86 31.86
C GLY A 106 20.65 -15.59 31.81
N LYS A 107 21.73 -14.83 31.62
CA LYS A 107 23.09 -15.33 31.84
C LYS A 107 23.28 -15.50 33.35
N SER A 108 23.09 -16.71 33.88
CA SER A 108 23.67 -17.09 35.16
C SER A 108 24.81 -18.07 34.96
N SER A 109 25.94 -17.67 35.54
CA SER A 109 27.21 -18.34 35.62
C SER A 109 27.19 -19.67 36.40
N ARG A 110 28.04 -20.61 35.93
CA ARG A 110 28.97 -21.44 36.73
C ARG A 110 28.39 -22.48 37.71
N GLY A 111 28.68 -23.76 37.45
CA GLY A 111 29.05 -24.70 38.53
C GLY A 111 28.63 -26.17 38.42
N LYS A 112 29.62 -27.02 38.10
CA LYS A 112 29.98 -28.31 38.78
C LYS A 112 28.91 -29.39 39.03
N ARG A 113 29.14 -30.54 38.36
CA ARG A 113 28.56 -31.90 38.44
C ARG A 113 28.24 -32.42 39.85
N THR A 114 27.13 -33.15 40.01
CA THR A 114 27.05 -34.48 40.67
C THR A 114 25.83 -35.28 40.16
N ARG A 115 25.93 -36.63 40.21
CA ARG A 115 24.97 -37.64 39.72
C ARG A 115 23.73 -37.74 40.62
N GLY A 116 22.56 -37.85 40.00
CA GLY A 116 21.32 -38.31 40.63
C GLY A 116 20.12 -38.07 39.73
N ALA A 117 19.52 -39.14 39.20
CA ALA A 117 18.17 -39.12 38.62
C ALA A 117 17.15 -39.02 39.78
N PRO A 118 15.97 -38.38 39.63
CA PRO A 118 14.91 -38.96 38.79
C PRO A 118 14.00 -37.95 38.05
N VAL A 119 13.43 -38.44 36.94
CA VAL A 119 12.10 -38.14 36.37
C VAL A 119 11.73 -36.66 36.26
N GLU A 120 11.91 -36.09 35.06
CA GLU A 120 11.10 -34.96 34.59
C GLU A 120 10.34 -35.46 33.36
N GLU A 121 9.02 -35.38 33.45
CA GLU A 121 8.11 -35.65 32.35
C GLU A 121 8.49 -34.73 31.19
N GLU A 122 8.94 -35.32 30.09
CA GLU A 122 8.89 -34.66 28.80
C GLU A 122 7.41 -34.51 28.45
N MET A 123 6.79 -33.44 28.97
CA MET A 123 5.64 -32.82 28.34
C MET A 123 6.13 -32.43 26.95
N GLU A 124 5.94 -33.33 25.98
CA GLU A 124 5.75 -32.95 24.60
C GLU A 124 4.65 -31.88 24.66
N GLU A 125 5.06 -30.61 24.61
CA GLU A 125 4.16 -29.51 24.28
C GLU A 125 3.52 -29.93 22.96
N MET A 126 2.32 -30.50 23.08
CA MET A 126 1.39 -30.64 21.99
C MET A 126 1.20 -29.21 21.50
N GLU A 127 2.00 -28.82 20.50
CA GLU A 127 1.68 -27.70 19.65
C GLU A 127 0.27 -28.03 19.19
N GLU A 128 -0.72 -27.38 19.80
CA GLU A 128 -2.05 -27.33 19.21
C GLU A 128 -1.80 -26.77 17.82
N GLU A 129 -1.71 -27.67 16.83
CA GLU A 129 -1.98 -27.38 15.44
C GLU A 129 -3.43 -26.90 15.42
N VAL A 130 -3.63 -25.65 15.86
CA VAL A 130 -4.83 -24.92 15.53
C VAL A 130 -4.77 -24.86 14.02
N ASP A 131 -5.63 -25.65 13.38
CA ASP A 131 -5.84 -25.65 11.93
C ASP A 131 -6.22 -24.22 11.51
N ASP A 132 -5.20 -23.36 11.34
CA ASP A 132 -5.26 -22.05 10.70
C ASP A 132 -5.42 -22.22 9.17
N GLU A 133 -5.93 -23.37 8.69
CA GLU A 133 -6.07 -23.74 7.27
C GLU A 133 -6.91 -22.74 6.47
N ASP A 134 -7.64 -21.85 7.15
CA ASP A 134 -8.55 -20.88 6.55
C ASP A 134 -8.12 -19.41 6.67
N VAL A 135 -6.99 -19.10 7.33
CA VAL A 135 -6.54 -17.71 7.55
C VAL A 135 -5.46 -17.32 6.56
N ARG A 136 -5.78 -16.38 5.66
CA ARG A 136 -4.77 -15.76 4.77
C ARG A 136 -4.13 -14.56 5.44
N TYR A 137 -2.82 -14.62 5.63
CA TYR A 137 -2.05 -13.51 6.18
C TYR A 137 -1.65 -12.50 5.10
N LEU A 138 -1.85 -11.22 5.39
CA LEU A 138 -1.46 -10.09 4.57
C LEU A 138 -0.42 -9.25 5.31
N LYS A 139 0.69 -8.94 4.65
CA LYS A 139 1.74 -8.07 5.17
C LYS A 139 1.64 -6.70 4.51
N ALA A 140 1.63 -5.64 5.31
CA ALA A 140 1.80 -4.29 4.81
C ALA A 140 3.23 -4.10 4.27
N ALA A 141 3.36 -3.82 2.97
CA ALA A 141 4.64 -3.70 2.28
C ALA A 141 5.04 -2.25 2.01
N ALA A 142 4.07 -1.39 1.72
CA ALA A 142 4.30 0.01 1.42
C ALA A 142 3.05 0.85 1.74
N GLN A 143 3.23 2.17 1.81
CA GLN A 143 2.16 3.14 1.98
C GLN A 143 2.23 4.24 0.92
N PHE A 144 1.12 4.91 0.66
CA PHE A 144 1.07 6.04 -0.28
C PHE A 144 -0.02 7.03 0.12
N SER A 145 0.23 8.31 -0.14
CA SER A 145 -0.75 9.40 0.01
C SER A 145 -1.16 10.01 -1.33
N THR A 146 -0.58 9.52 -2.44
CA THR A 146 -0.79 10.06 -3.79
C THR A 146 -0.82 8.91 -4.79
N LEU A 147 -1.78 8.96 -5.70
CA LEU A 147 -1.92 8.06 -6.84
C LEU A 147 -1.58 8.83 -8.11
N ARG A 148 -0.80 8.23 -9.02
CA ARG A 148 -0.60 8.80 -10.35
C ARG A 148 -1.55 8.18 -11.35
N VAL A 149 -2.51 8.94 -11.84
CA VAL A 149 -3.49 8.50 -12.85
C VAL A 149 -2.99 8.88 -14.23
N TRP A 150 -3.01 7.94 -15.17
CA TRP A 150 -2.54 8.14 -16.54
C TRP A 150 -3.68 7.99 -17.54
N ASN A 151 -3.76 8.91 -18.50
CA ASN A 151 -4.62 8.84 -19.68
C ASN A 151 -3.79 8.64 -20.95
N ALA A 152 -4.41 8.01 -21.95
CA ALA A 152 -3.78 7.79 -23.25
C ALA A 152 -3.97 9.02 -24.12
N ASP A 153 -2.89 9.59 -24.63
CA ASP A 153 -2.85 10.68 -25.61
C ASP A 153 -3.40 12.05 -25.14
N TYR A 154 -4.44 12.13 -24.31
CA TYR A 154 -5.05 13.37 -23.80
C TYR A 154 -4.79 13.59 -22.29
N PRO A 155 -4.80 14.85 -21.80
CA PRO A 155 -4.62 15.14 -20.38
C PRO A 155 -5.79 14.63 -19.53
N LEU A 156 -5.54 14.42 -18.24
CA LEU A 156 -6.59 14.05 -17.29
C LEU A 156 -7.55 15.23 -17.06
N ASN A 157 -8.84 14.97 -17.21
CA ASN A 157 -9.89 15.86 -16.71
C ASN A 157 -10.45 15.24 -15.43
N GLU A 158 -10.21 15.88 -14.28
CA GLU A 158 -10.56 15.34 -12.97
C GLU A 158 -12.07 15.15 -12.77
N ASP A 159 -12.89 16.00 -13.40
CA ASP A 159 -14.34 15.96 -13.27
C ASP A 159 -14.98 14.87 -14.13
N GLU A 160 -14.35 14.53 -15.25
CA GLU A 160 -14.82 13.50 -16.18
C GLU A 160 -14.21 12.12 -15.92
N ASP A 161 -13.02 12.07 -15.28
CA ASP A 161 -12.32 10.81 -15.06
C ASP A 161 -13.05 9.92 -14.04
N VAL A 162 -13.40 8.72 -14.50
CA VAL A 162 -14.20 7.77 -13.73
C VAL A 162 -13.49 7.32 -12.45
N TYR A 163 -12.16 7.20 -12.46
CA TYR A 163 -11.41 6.73 -11.30
C TYR A 163 -11.26 7.82 -10.24
N VAL A 164 -10.91 9.03 -10.66
CA VAL A 164 -10.79 10.18 -9.76
C VAL A 164 -12.14 10.51 -9.15
N ARG A 165 -13.18 10.65 -9.98
CA ARG A 165 -14.53 10.94 -9.54
C ARG A 165 -15.08 9.85 -8.62
N GLY A 166 -14.97 8.59 -9.03
CA GLY A 166 -15.44 7.46 -8.23
C GLY A 166 -14.74 7.36 -6.87
N MET A 167 -13.42 7.58 -6.82
CA MET A 167 -12.67 7.58 -5.56
C MET A 167 -13.14 8.71 -4.63
N ARG A 168 -13.31 9.93 -5.16
CA ARG A 168 -13.76 11.10 -4.38
C ARG A 168 -15.17 10.88 -3.83
N GLU A 169 -16.13 10.61 -4.72
CA GLU A 169 -17.54 10.47 -4.36
C GLU A 169 -17.75 9.32 -3.37
N TRP A 170 -17.12 8.17 -3.61
CA TRP A 170 -17.26 6.99 -2.75
C TRP A 170 -16.67 7.23 -1.36
N ILE A 171 -15.49 7.85 -1.27
CA ILE A 171 -14.85 8.09 0.03
C ILE A 171 -15.70 9.05 0.88
N VAL A 172 -16.21 10.13 0.28
CA VAL A 172 -17.09 11.08 0.97
C VAL A 172 -18.39 10.40 1.40
N ALA A 173 -19.03 9.64 0.51
CA ALA A 173 -20.25 8.91 0.85
C ALA A 173 -20.03 7.88 1.97
N ALA A 174 -18.92 7.13 1.93
CA ALA A 174 -18.57 6.15 2.94
C ALA A 174 -18.29 6.81 4.31
N ALA A 175 -17.61 7.96 4.31
CA ALA A 175 -17.36 8.72 5.54
C ALA A 175 -18.66 9.18 6.20
N GLU A 176 -19.61 9.71 5.43
CA GLU A 176 -20.93 10.13 5.93
C GLU A 176 -21.75 8.97 6.49
N VAL A 177 -21.72 7.80 5.84
CA VAL A 177 -22.47 6.62 6.30
C VAL A 177 -21.83 6.01 7.56
N CYS A 178 -20.50 5.91 7.61
CA CYS A 178 -19.80 5.29 8.73
C CYS A 178 -19.59 6.22 9.94
N GLY A 179 -19.54 7.54 9.73
CA GLY A 179 -19.38 8.54 10.78
C GLY A 179 -20.64 8.84 11.59
N ARG A 180 -21.78 8.23 11.26
CA ARG A 180 -23.09 8.49 11.87
C ARG A 180 -23.46 7.52 13.02
N ARG A 181 -22.47 7.05 13.79
CA ARG A 181 -22.69 6.26 15.02
C ARG A 181 -22.26 6.99 16.27
#